data_AF-A0A6N7YRE1-F1
#
_entry.id   AF-A0A6N7YRE1-F1
#
_cell.length_a   1.000
_cell.length_b   1.000
_cell.length_c   1.000
_cell.angle_alpha   90.00
_cell.angle_beta   90.00
_cell.angle_gamma   90.00
#
_symmetry.space_group_name_H-M   'P 1'
#
loop_
_entity.id
_entity.type
_entity.pdbx_description
1 polymer ?
#
loop_
_entity_poly.entity_id
_entity_poly.type
_entity_poly.pdbx_seq_one_letter_code
_entity_poly.pdbx_strand_id
1 'polypeptide(L)'
;MGLLSTIFGLPLAPVHGVISLGELIQRRVEEEQTDPAAVRRELEAAAEARAAGEISAEEEREAQQEVLDRLTPSDPAPDEER
;
A
#
# COMPACT_ATOMS: atom_id res chain seq x y z
N MET A 1 -18.19 -7.79 -36.03
CA MET A 1 -17.96 -6.33 -36.05
C MET A 1 -16.47 -6.01 -35.87
N GLY A 2 -15.56 -6.50 -36.72
CA GLY A 2 -14.18 -6.80 -36.28
C GLY A 2 -13.00 -6.12 -37.00
N LEU A 3 -13.21 -5.34 -38.07
CA LEU A 3 -12.11 -4.70 -38.80
C LEU A 3 -12.35 -3.21 -39.01
N LEU A 4 -13.55 -2.84 -39.48
CA LEU A 4 -13.93 -1.44 -39.63
C LEU A 4 -13.88 -0.70 -38.29
N SER A 5 -14.42 -1.30 -37.23
CA SER A 5 -14.37 -0.72 -35.87
C SER A 5 -12.93 -0.49 -35.39
N THR A 6 -12.02 -1.41 -35.72
CA THR A 6 -10.60 -1.34 -35.35
C THR A 6 -9.89 -0.20 -36.09
N ILE A 7 -10.21 -0.01 -37.37
CA ILE A 7 -9.68 1.09 -38.18
C ILE A 7 -10.21 2.46 -37.70
N PHE A 8 -11.49 2.54 -37.35
CA PHE A 8 -12.06 3.76 -36.77
C PHE A 8 -11.58 4.04 -35.34
N GLY A 9 -11.19 3.00 -34.61
CA GLY A 9 -10.60 3.09 -33.27
C GLY A 9 -9.08 3.38 -33.28
N LEU A 10 -8.38 3.15 -34.40
CA LEU A 10 -6.93 3.38 -34.50
C LEU A 10 -6.50 4.81 -34.10
N PRO A 11 -7.22 5.89 -34.49
CA PRO A 11 -6.89 7.24 -34.03
C PRO A 11 -6.97 7.41 -32.50
N LEU A 12 -7.79 6.60 -31.82
CA LEU A 12 -7.95 6.60 -30.36
C LEU A 12 -7.00 5.63 -29.65
N ALA A 13 -6.21 4.83 -30.38
CA ALA A 13 -5.24 3.90 -29.79
C ALA A 13 -4.29 4.55 -28.77
N PRO A 14 -3.81 5.81 -28.95
CA PRO A 14 -2.99 6.46 -27.94
C PRO A 14 -3.72 6.67 -26.60
N VAL A 15 -5.01 7.02 -26.63
CA VAL A 15 -5.84 7.22 -25.42
C VAL A 15 -6.01 5.89 -24.68
N HIS A 16 -6.30 4.82 -25.42
CA HIS A 16 -6.36 3.47 -24.85
C HIS A 16 -5.03 3.05 -24.23
N GLY A 17 -3.89 3.41 -24.83
CA GLY A 17 -2.57 3.14 -24.28
C GLY A 17 -2.34 3.81 -22.92
N VAL A 18 -2.77 5.06 -22.75
CA VAL A 18 -2.66 5.78 -21.46
C VAL A 18 -3.55 5.13 -20.40
N ILE A 19 -4.77 4.74 -20.76
CA ILE A 19 -5.70 4.07 -19.83
C ILE A 19 -5.10 2.74 -19.35
N SER A 20 -4.61 1.91 -20.27
CA SER A 20 -3.98 0.63 -19.92
C SER A 20 -2.72 0.80 -19.07
N LEU A 21 -1.95 1.88 -19.28
CA LEU A 21 -0.81 2.20 -18.42
C LEU A 21 -1.26 2.60 -17.01
N GLY A 22 -2.33 3.40 -16.90
CA GLY A 22 -2.94 3.75 -15.62
C GLY A 22 -3.41 2.52 -14.84
N GLU A 23 -4.07 1.58 -15.52
CA GLU A 23 -4.52 0.31 -14.94
C GLU A 23 -3.33 -0.56 -14.47
N LEU A 24 -2.23 -0.58 -15.23
CA LEU A 24 -1.01 -1.29 -14.85
C LEU A 24 -0.37 -0.68 -13.59
N ILE A 25 -0.26 0.65 -13.55
CA ILE A 25 0.27 1.37 -12.39
C ILE A 25 -0.61 1.12 -11.18
N GLN A 26 -1.93 1.24 -11.32
CA GLN A 26 -2.88 0.98 -10.26
C GLN A 26 -2.70 -0.43 -9.69
N ARG A 27 -2.66 -1.45 -10.56
CA ARG A 27 -2.45 -2.85 -10.14
C ARG A 27 -1.13 -3.01 -9.39
N ARG A 28 -0.06 -2.37 -9.88
CA ARG A 28 1.25 -2.43 -9.23
C ARG A 28 1.26 -1.74 -7.87
N VAL A 29 0.56 -0.63 -7.74
CA VAL A 29 0.38 0.10 -6.48
C VAL A 29 -0.49 -0.70 -5.50
N GLU A 30 -1.54 -1.38 -5.97
CA GLU A 30 -2.34 -2.29 -5.12
C GLU A 30 -1.49 -3.48 -4.62
N GLU A 31 -0.63 -4.03 -5.46
CA GLU A 31 0.36 -5.05 -5.08
C GLU A 31 1.40 -4.53 -4.08
N GLU A 32 1.91 -3.30 -4.27
CA GLU A 32 2.93 -2.69 -3.40
C GLU A 32 2.38 -2.15 -2.08
N GLN A 33 1.17 -1.59 -2.07
CA GLN A 33 0.50 -1.15 -0.83
C GLN A 33 0.13 -2.33 0.08
N THR A 34 0.08 -3.54 -0.48
CA THR A 34 -0.11 -4.79 0.27
C THR A 34 1.21 -5.57 0.42
N ASP A 35 2.37 -4.95 0.13
CA ASP A 35 3.65 -5.67 0.16
C ASP A 35 4.18 -5.78 1.60
N PRO A 36 4.27 -7.01 2.17
CA PRO A 36 4.84 -7.25 3.48
C PRO A 36 6.30 -6.75 3.64
N ALA A 37 7.01 -6.47 2.55
CA ALA A 37 8.34 -5.89 2.60
C ALA A 37 8.35 -4.43 3.07
N ALA A 38 7.32 -3.62 2.77
CA ALA A 38 7.25 -2.23 3.23
C ALA A 38 7.04 -2.15 4.74
N VAL A 39 6.12 -2.97 5.24
CA VAL A 39 5.83 -3.19 6.66
C VAL A 39 7.09 -3.55 7.43
N ARG A 40 7.86 -4.53 6.93
CA ARG A 40 9.12 -4.96 7.56
C ARG A 40 10.12 -3.82 7.70
N ARG A 41 10.26 -2.98 6.66
CA ARG A 41 11.16 -1.81 6.71
C ARG A 41 10.73 -0.78 7.75
N GLU A 42 9.43 -0.52 7.87
CA GLU A 42 8.91 0.42 8.88
C GLU A 42 9.11 -0.12 10.31
N LEU A 43 8.88 -1.42 10.54
CA LEU A 43 9.16 -2.06 11.83
C LEU A 43 10.65 -2.06 12.18
N GLU A 44 11.52 -2.31 11.19
CA GLU A 44 12.98 -2.22 11.38
C GLU A 44 13.42 -0.80 11.74
N ALA A 45 12.86 0.22 11.08
CA ALA A 45 13.16 1.61 11.38
C ALA A 45 12.72 2.01 12.81
N ALA A 46 11.55 1.55 13.26
CA ALA A 46 11.10 1.78 14.64
C ALA A 46 12.03 1.08 15.66
N ALA A 47 12.45 -0.16 15.38
CA ALA A 47 13.38 -0.89 16.23
C ALA A 47 14.76 -0.21 16.29
N GLU A 48 15.25 0.32 15.17
CA GLU A 48 16.51 1.07 15.09
C GLU A 48 16.42 2.39 15.87
N ALA A 49 15.32 3.14 15.75
CA ALA A 49 15.08 4.35 16.53
C ALA A 49 15.06 4.06 18.04
N ARG A 50 14.48 2.94 18.47
CA ARG A 50 14.51 2.52 19.88
C ARG A 50 15.91 2.10 20.32
N ALA A 51 16.66 1.41 19.45
CA ALA A 51 18.05 1.04 19.73
C ALA A 51 18.98 2.27 19.83
N ALA A 52 18.70 3.32 19.04
CA ALA A 52 19.36 4.62 19.12
C ALA A 52 18.91 5.45 20.35
N GLY A 53 17.83 5.03 21.03
CA GLY A 53 17.26 5.75 22.17
C GLY A 53 16.48 7.00 21.78
N GLU A 54 16.08 7.12 20.51
CA GLU A 54 15.31 8.24 19.98
C GLU A 54 13.82 8.14 20.33
N ILE A 55 13.34 6.91 20.55
CA ILE A 55 11.98 6.61 21.00
C ILE A 55 11.99 5.68 22.21
N SER A 56 11.02 5.84 23.09
CA SER A 56 10.78 4.94 24.22
C SER A 56 10.15 3.62 23.78
N ALA A 57 10.15 2.63 24.68
CA ALA A 57 9.54 1.33 24.40
C ALA A 57 8.01 1.39 24.22
N GLU A 58 7.36 2.42 24.77
CA GLU A 58 5.92 2.62 24.58
C GLU A 58 5.63 3.23 23.21
N GLU A 59 6.41 4.25 22.81
CA GLU A 59 6.33 4.86 21.48
C GLU A 59 6.67 3.87 20.36
N GLU A 60 7.63 2.96 20.59
CA GLU A 60 7.91 1.86 19.66
C GLU A 60 6.68 0.95 19.47
N ARG A 61 6.01 0.57 20.57
CA ARG A 61 4.82 -0.29 20.51
C ARG A 61 3.67 0.37 19.80
N GLU A 62 3.44 1.66 20.05
CA GLU A 62 2.40 2.43 19.39
C GLU A 62 2.65 2.49 17.87
N ALA A 63 3.89 2.77 17.46
CA ALA A 63 4.29 2.77 16.05
C ALA A 63 4.13 1.38 15.39
N GLN A 64 4.49 0.30 16.10
CA GLN A 64 4.28 -1.07 15.60
C GLN A 64 2.80 -1.40 15.45
N GLN A 65 1.96 -0.97 16.39
CA GLN A 65 0.51 -1.20 16.35
C GLN A 65 -0.13 -0.43 15.19
N GLU A 66 0.24 0.83 14.95
CA GLU A 66 -0.25 1.62 13.82
C GLU A 66 0.10 0.99 12.46
N VAL A 67 1.28 0.36 12.35
CA VAL A 67 1.68 -0.41 11.16
C VAL A 67 0.80 -1.65 10.97
N LEU A 68 0.46 -2.36 12.05
CA LEU A 68 -0.39 -3.56 12.01
C LEU A 68 -1.85 -3.22 11.68
N ASP A 69 -2.38 -2.14 12.24
CA ASP A 69 -3.76 -1.67 12.04
C ASP A 69 -4.01 -1.27 10.57
N ARG A 70 -3.00 -0.73 9.88
CA ARG A 70 -3.06 -0.43 8.44
C ARG A 70 -3.18 -1.68 7.56
N LEU A 71 -2.65 -2.82 8.00
CA LEU A 71 -2.71 -4.09 7.27
C LEU A 71 -3.97 -4.89 7.56
N THR A 72 -4.51 -4.72 8.77
CA THR A 72 -5.73 -5.39 9.22
C THR A 72 -6.74 -4.32 9.59
N PRO A 73 -7.52 -3.79 8.64
CA PRO A 73 -8.59 -2.81 8.92
C PRO A 73 -9.79 -3.43 9.68
N SER A 74 -9.57 -4.48 10.47
CA SER A 74 -10.59 -5.18 11.25
C SER A 74 -9.97 -5.83 12.49
N ASP A 75 -9.82 -5.06 13.56
CA ASP A 75 -10.51 -5.32 14.84
C ASP A 75 -10.16 -4.16 15.81
N PRO A 76 -11.07 -3.22 16.12
CA PRO A 76 -10.83 -2.32 17.24
C PRO A 76 -10.70 -3.19 18.49
N ALA A 77 -9.51 -3.20 19.09
CA ALA A 77 -9.26 -3.89 20.35
C ALA A 77 -10.39 -3.51 21.34
N PRO A 78 -11.09 -4.48 21.94
CA PRO A 78 -12.10 -4.14 22.93
C PRO A 78 -11.37 -3.44 24.07
N ASP A 79 -11.81 -2.21 24.34
CA ASP A 79 -11.41 -1.43 25.51
C ASP A 79 -11.42 -2.35 26.74
N GLU A 80 -10.23 -2.73 27.21
CA GLU A 80 -10.08 -3.26 28.56
C GLU A 80 -10.26 -2.07 29.52
N GLU A 81 -11.51 -1.64 29.68
CA GLU A 81 -11.96 -0.85 30.83
C GLU A 81 -11.63 -1.66 32.09
N ARG A 82 -10.63 -1.18 32.83
CA ARG A 82 -10.24 -1.66 34.15
C ARG A 82 -10.41 -0.53 35.16
#